data_AF-A0A969WLG6-F1
#
_entry.id   AF-A0A969WLG6-F1
#
_cell.length_a   1.000
_cell.length_b   1.000
_cell.length_c   1.000
_cell.angle_alpha   90.00
_cell.angle_beta   90.00
_cell.angle_gamma   90.00
#
_symmetry.space_group_name_H-M   'P 1'
#
loop_
_entity.id
_entity.type
_entity.pdbx_description
1 polymer ?
#
loop_
_entity_poly.entity_id
_entity_poly.type
_entity_poly.pdbx_seq_one_letter_code
_entity_poly.pdbx_strand_id
1 'polypeptide(L)' 'MAYANVADLTVEEFKDLVQEVVAETILELLGDPDEGLELREEIKERLHRSLARDNQTRSAQDVAAKLGLDW' A
#
# COMPACT_ATOMS: atom_id res chain seq x y z
N MET A 1 5.05 -34.98 -10.70
CA MET A 1 5.37 -33.57 -10.96
C MET A 1 6.87 -33.46 -10.98
N ALA A 2 7.46 -32.99 -12.08
CA ALA A 2 8.89 -32.73 -12.11
C ALA A 2 9.13 -31.45 -11.30
N TYR A 3 10.00 -31.52 -10.30
CA TYR A 3 10.40 -30.35 -9.52
C TYR A 3 11.69 -29.80 -10.14
N ALA A 4 11.74 -28.50 -10.38
CA ALA A 4 12.97 -27.82 -10.78
C ALA A 4 13.92 -27.74 -9.58
N ASN A 5 15.22 -28.01 -9.79
CA ASN A 5 16.22 -27.80 -8.75
C ASN A 5 16.81 -26.39 -8.90
N VAL A 6 17.07 -25.70 -7.78
CA VAL A 6 17.74 -24.40 -7.79
C VAL A 6 19.11 -24.50 -8.46
N ALA A 7 19.78 -25.65 -8.34
CA ALA A 7 21.06 -25.91 -8.99
C ALA A 7 21.00 -25.93 -10.53
N ASP A 8 19.80 -26.04 -11.11
CA ASP A 8 19.60 -26.04 -12.56
C ASP A 8 19.45 -24.62 -13.14
N LEU A 9 19.33 -23.60 -12.30
CA LEU A 9 19.20 -22.21 -12.73
C LEU A 9 20.54 -21.63 -13.20
N THR A 10 20.48 -20.85 -14.25
CA THR A 10 21.57 -19.93 -14.59
C THR A 10 21.69 -18.84 -13.52
N VAL A 11 22.83 -18.15 -13.48
CA VAL A 11 23.06 -17.04 -12.55
C VAL A 11 22.05 -15.91 -12.74
N GLU A 12 21.64 -15.63 -13.99
CA GLU A 12 20.64 -14.58 -14.27
C GLU A 12 19.27 -14.99 -13.74
N GLU A 13 18.82 -16.21 -14.04
CA GLU A 13 17.53 -16.72 -13.55
C GLU A 13 17.48 -16.78 -12.02
N PHE A 14 18.60 -17.13 -11.38
CA PHE A 14 18.69 -17.09 -9.92
C PHE A 14 18.60 -15.66 -9.36
N LYS A 15 19.25 -14.69 -10.02
CA LYS A 15 19.19 -13.29 -9.61
C LYS A 15 17.78 -12.72 -9.76
N ASP A 16 17.08 -13.05 -10.85
CA ASP A 16 15.69 -12.66 -11.07
C ASP A 16 14.77 -13.24 -9.99
N LEU A 17 14.92 -14.53 -9.68
CA LEU A 17 14.17 -15.18 -8.61
C LEU A 17 14.41 -14.48 -7.25
N VAL A 18 15.66 -14.18 -6.92
CA VAL A 18 15.99 -13.46 -5.67
C VAL A 18 15.36 -12.07 -5.66
N GLN A 19 15.41 -11.35 -6.78
CA GLN A 19 14.85 -10.01 -6.88
C GLN A 19 13.32 -10.02 -6.71
N GLU A 20 12.62 -10.99 -7.29
CA GLU A 20 11.19 -11.19 -7.13
C GLU A 20 10.83 -11.48 -5.67
N VAL A 21 11.48 -12.47 -5.05
CA VAL A 21 11.22 -12.84 -3.64
C VAL A 21 11.49 -11.66 -2.69
N VAL A 22 12.55 -10.89 -2.94
CA VAL A 22 12.84 -9.70 -2.12
C VAL A 22 11.78 -8.63 -2.31
N ALA A 23 11.33 -8.37 -3.55
CA ALA A 23 10.27 -7.40 -3.81
C ALA A 23 8.96 -7.81 -3.13
N GLU A 24 8.57 -9.08 -3.22
CA GLU A 24 7.41 -9.64 -2.52
C GLU A 24 7.54 -9.46 -1.01
N THR A 25 8.69 -9.83 -0.43
CA THR A 25 8.94 -9.69 1.01
C THR A 25 8.85 -8.23 1.46
N ILE A 26 9.40 -7.30 0.67
CA ILE A 26 9.32 -5.86 0.96
C ILE A 26 7.87 -5.38 0.88
N LEU A 27 7.11 -5.83 -0.13
CA LEU A 27 5.69 -5.49 -0.26
C LEU A 27 4.88 -6.02 0.92
N GLU A 28 5.14 -7.24 1.39
CA GLU A 28 4.47 -7.80 2.58
C GLU A 28 4.84 -7.03 3.86
N LEU A 29 6.08 -6.55 3.98
CA LEU A 29 6.55 -5.84 5.18
C LEU A 29 6.16 -4.35 5.19
N LEU A 30 6.13 -3.70 4.04
CA LEU A 30 5.93 -2.25 3.90
C LEU A 30 4.66 -1.86 3.15
N GLY A 31 3.89 -2.84 2.67
CA GLY A 31 2.62 -2.62 1.99
C GLY A 31 1.59 -1.99 2.92
N ASP A 32 0.54 -1.43 2.32
CA ASP A 32 -0.57 -0.88 3.09
C ASP A 32 -1.28 -2.03 3.82
N PRO A 33 -1.25 -2.08 5.16
CA PRO A 33 -1.87 -3.16 5.92
C PRO A 33 -3.40 -3.19 5.77
N ASP A 34 -4.00 -2.09 5.29
CA ASP A 34 -5.43 -1.98 5.05
C ASP A 34 -5.81 -2.26 3.57
N GLU A 35 -4.85 -2.61 2.71
CA GLU A 35 -5.11 -2.90 1.30
C GLU A 35 -6.12 -4.05 1.13
N GLY A 36 -7.17 -3.79 0.35
CA GLY A 36 -8.26 -4.75 0.11
C GLY A 36 -9.28 -4.91 1.25
N LEU A 37 -9.13 -4.19 2.36
CA LEU A 37 -10.13 -4.19 3.44
C LEU A 37 -11.32 -3.28 3.13
N GLU A 38 -12.51 -3.70 3.54
CA GLU A 38 -13.71 -2.87 3.50
C GLU A 38 -13.88 -2.07 4.79
N LEU A 39 -14.40 -0.84 4.66
CA LEU A 39 -14.79 -0.04 5.82
C LEU A 39 -15.94 -0.71 6.58
N ARG A 40 -15.84 -0.74 7.91
CA ARG A 40 -16.94 -1.15 8.79
C ARG A 40 -18.11 -0.18 8.64
N GLU A 41 -19.34 -0.69 8.77
CA GLU A 41 -20.56 0.12 8.62
C GLU A 41 -20.60 1.33 9.56
N GLU A 42 -20.15 1.17 10.81
CA GLU A 42 -20.03 2.26 11.78
C GLU A 42 -19.13 3.42 11.29
N ILE A 43 -18.06 3.10 10.56
CA ILE A 43 -17.14 4.09 9.98
C ILE A 43 -17.76 4.73 8.76
N LYS A 44 -18.42 3.95 7.88
CA LYS A 44 -19.15 4.48 6.72
C LYS A 44 -20.21 5.48 7.15
N GLU A 45 -21.04 5.15 8.14
CA GLU A 45 -22.07 6.04 8.66
C GLU A 45 -21.48 7.33 9.27
N ARG A 46 -20.38 7.20 10.03
CA ARG A 46 -19.69 8.36 10.61
C ARG A 46 -19.14 9.28 9.53
N LEU A 47 -18.58 8.71 8.46
CA LEU A 47 -18.05 9.44 7.32
C LEU A 47 -19.17 10.18 6.58
N HIS A 48 -20.29 9.52 6.31
CA HIS A 48 -21.47 10.15 5.72
C HIS A 48 -21.96 11.34 6.54
N ARG A 49 -22.08 11.19 7.87
CA ARG A 49 -22.45 12.30 8.77
C ARG A 49 -21.43 13.44 8.76
N SER A 50 -20.15 13.14 8.58
CA SER A 50 -19.09 14.14 8.50
C SER A 50 -19.12 14.91 7.19
N LEU A 51 -19.37 14.22 6.06
CA LEU A 51 -19.43 14.80 4.72
C LEU A 51 -20.73 15.59 4.49
N ALA A 52 -21.83 15.18 5.12
CA ALA A 52 -23.10 15.91 5.08
C ALA A 52 -23.07 17.24 5.86
N ARG A 53 -22.07 17.44 6.73
CA ARG A 53 -21.85 18.74 7.37
C ARG A 53 -21.19 19.65 6.35
N ASP A 54 -21.80 20.80 6.11
CA ASP A 54 -21.22 21.88 5.31
C ASP A 54 -20.08 22.53 6.10
N ASN A 55 -18.95 21.83 6.13
CA ASN A 55 -17.70 22.31 6.69
C ASN A 55 -16.85 22.85 5.56
N GLN A 56 -16.20 23.99 5.80
CA GLN A 56 -15.25 24.56 4.86
C GLN A 56 -14.15 23.54 4.54
N THR A 57 -14.13 23.03 3.31
CA THR A 57 -13.07 22.16 2.82
C THR A 57 -11.80 22.97 2.61
N ARG A 58 -10.64 22.33 2.77
CA ARG A 58 -9.33 22.91 2.48
C ARG A 58 -8.58 21.92 1.62
N SER A 59 -7.75 22.41 0.71
CA SER A 59 -6.91 21.52 -0.09
C SER A 59 -5.87 20.85 0.80
N ALA A 60 -5.45 19.63 0.44
CA ALA A 60 -4.39 18.94 1.16
C ALA A 60 -3.07 19.71 1.06
N GLN A 61 -2.83 20.36 -0.08
CA GLN A 61 -1.69 21.25 -0.34
C GLN A 61 -1.64 22.41 0.67
N ASP A 62 -2.76 23.11 0.91
CA ASP A 62 -2.79 24.24 1.86
C ASP A 62 -2.49 23.79 3.29
N VAL A 63 -2.96 22.59 3.65
CA VAL A 63 -2.69 21.99 4.96
C VAL A 63 -1.22 21.60 5.08
N ALA A 64 -0.65 20.96 4.06
CA ALA A 64 0.76 20.57 4.02
C ALA A 64 1.69 21.79 4.12
N ALA A 65 1.43 22.85 3.33
CA ALA A 65 2.19 24.09 3.37
C ALA A 65 2.15 24.75 4.76
N LYS A 66 0.99 24.75 5.43
CA LYS A 66 0.86 25.27 6.81
C LYS A 66 1.66 24.46 7.83
N LEU A 67 1.81 23.15 7.60
CA LEU A 67 2.55 22.24 8.47
C LEU A 67 4.04 22.14 8.13
N GLY A 68 4.50 22.82 7.07
CA GLY A 68 5.89 22.71 6.59
C GLY A 68 6.20 21.35 5.99
N LEU A 69 5.21 20.68 5.41
CA LEU A 69 5.34 19.39 4.74
C LEU A 69 5.35 19.59 3.22
N ASP A 70 6.14 18.79 2.52
CA ASP A 70 6.08 18.69 1.06
C ASP A 70 4.91 17.77 0.66
N TRP A 71 4.14 18.20 -0.34
CA TRP A 71 2.95 17.50 -0.85
C TRP A 71 3.07 17.28 -2.36
#